data_AF-A0A375Z223-F1
#
_entry.id   AF-A0A375Z223-F1
#
_cell.length_a   1.000
_cell.length_b   1.000
_cell.length_c   1.000
_cell.angle_alpha   90.00
_cell.angle_beta   90.00
_cell.angle_gamma   90.00
#
_symmetry.space_group_name_H-M   'P 1'
#
loop_
_entity.id
_entity.type
_entity.pdbx_description
1 polymer ?
#
loop_
_entity_poly.entity_id
_entity_poly.type
_entity_poly.pdbx_seq_one_letter_code
_entity_poly.pdbx_strand_id
1 'polypeptide(L)' 'MPDGTLPTPGGWNRFSIEVTDLDAMVGRLRAAGARFRNDIVTGVGGKQILLEDPSGNPVELFEPTIPEARLGHGDR' A
#
# COMPACT_ATOMS: atom_id res chain seq x y z
N MET A 1 7.40 -15.05 9.71
CA MET A 1 8.18 -13.82 9.43
C MET A 1 9.48 -13.92 10.24
N PRO A 2 10.61 -13.26 9.89
CA PRO A 2 11.90 -13.47 10.58
C PRO A 2 11.87 -13.19 12.10
N ASP A 3 10.80 -12.55 12.55
CA ASP A 3 10.43 -12.24 13.94
C ASP A 3 9.62 -13.35 14.65
N GLY A 4 9.37 -14.50 14.02
CA GLY A 4 8.63 -15.62 14.61
C GLY A 4 7.10 -15.51 14.51
N THR A 5 6.57 -14.51 13.82
CA THR A 5 5.12 -14.36 13.66
C THR A 5 4.55 -15.49 12.78
N LEU A 6 3.55 -16.21 13.31
CA LEU A 6 2.86 -17.30 12.63
C LEU A 6 1.88 -16.78 11.56
N PRO A 7 1.75 -17.45 10.40
CA PRO A 7 0.73 -17.12 9.41
C PRO A 7 -0.67 -17.30 9.99
N THR A 8 -1.47 -16.24 10.01
CA THR A 8 -2.92 -16.33 10.22
C THR A 8 -3.63 -16.29 8.86
N PRO A 9 -4.83 -16.85 8.73
CA PRO A 9 -5.68 -16.59 7.55
C PRO A 9 -5.80 -15.07 7.33
N GLY A 10 -5.44 -14.60 6.13
CA GLY A 10 -5.39 -13.15 5.78
C GLY A 10 -4.02 -12.48 6.01
N GLY A 11 -3.14 -13.03 6.85
CA GLY A 11 -1.88 -12.38 7.25
C GLY A 11 -0.81 -12.23 6.17
N TRP A 12 -0.99 -12.82 4.99
CA TRP A 12 -0.02 -12.82 3.89
C TRP A 12 -0.56 -12.27 2.56
N ASN A 13 -1.88 -12.00 2.47
CA ASN A 13 -2.42 -11.37 1.28
C ASN A 13 -2.15 -9.88 1.33
N ARG A 14 -1.23 -9.42 0.47
CA ARG A 14 -1.02 -8.02 0.16
C ARG A 14 -1.45 -7.78 -1.28
N PHE A 15 -2.40 -6.87 -1.47
CA PHE A 15 -2.71 -6.34 -2.80
C PHE A 15 -2.29 -4.87 -2.86
N SER A 16 -1.83 -4.47 -4.04
CA SER A 16 -1.34 -3.12 -4.31
C SER A 16 -2.36 -2.37 -5.14
N ILE A 17 -2.66 -1.13 -4.73
CA ILE A 17 -3.53 -0.21 -5.44
C ILE A 17 -2.70 0.97 -5.91
N GLU A 18 -2.66 1.18 -7.22
CA GLU A 18 -2.08 2.38 -7.79
C GLU A 18 -2.98 3.59 -7.55
N VAL A 19 -2.37 4.69 -7.08
CA VAL A 19 -3.02 5.98 -6.89
C VAL A 19 -2.23 7.07 -7.58
N THR A 20 -2.90 8.12 -8.02
CA THR A 20 -2.26 9.23 -8.75
C THR A 20 -1.67 10.30 -7.84
N ASP A 21 -2.06 10.33 -6.57
CA ASP A 21 -1.58 11.26 -5.54
C ASP A 21 -1.68 10.56 -4.18
N LEU A 22 -0.54 10.05 -3.70
CA LEU A 22 -0.48 9.29 -2.46
C LEU A 22 -0.67 10.19 -1.25
N ASP A 23 -0.10 11.39 -1.24
CA ASP A 23 -0.16 12.32 -0.12
C ASP A 23 -1.62 12.74 0.15
N ALA A 24 -2.36 13.09 -0.91
CA ALA A 24 -3.77 13.44 -0.80
C ALA A 24 -4.63 12.24 -0.35
N MET A 25 -4.37 11.04 -0.89
CA MET A 25 -5.10 9.83 -0.50
C MET A 25 -4.85 9.47 0.97
N VAL A 26 -3.59 9.48 1.41
CA VAL A 26 -3.20 9.23 2.80
C VAL A 26 -3.84 10.27 3.72
N GLY A 27 -3.82 11.56 3.35
CA GLY A 27 -4.48 12.61 4.13
C GLY A 27 -5.97 12.35 4.33
N ARG A 28 -6.69 11.98 3.26
CA ARG A 28 -8.12 11.62 3.32
C ARG A 28 -8.38 10.39 4.19
N LEU A 29 -7.57 9.34 4.02
CA LEU A 29 -7.73 8.10 4.78
C LEU A 29 -7.41 8.29 6.27
N ARG A 30 -6.36 9.05 6.61
CA ARG A 30 -6.05 9.41 8.00
C ARG A 30 -7.19 10.21 8.64
N ALA A 31 -7.76 11.18 7.91
CA ALA A 31 -8.93 11.93 8.38
C ALA A 31 -10.15 11.03 8.59
N ALA A 32 -10.28 9.93 7.85
CA ALA A 32 -11.32 8.92 8.02
C ALA A 32 -11.00 7.86 9.10
N GLY A 33 -9.88 7.99 9.82
CA GLY A 33 -9.50 7.07 10.91
C GLY A 33 -8.80 5.78 10.46
N ALA A 34 -8.32 5.72 9.22
CA ALA A 34 -7.56 4.59 8.72
C ALA A 34 -6.21 4.43 9.44
N ARG A 35 -5.79 3.18 9.67
CA ARG A 35 -4.51 2.85 10.30
C ARG A 35 -3.46 2.53 9.25
N PHE A 36 -2.25 3.03 9.45
CA PHE A 36 -1.10 2.75 8.58
C PHE A 36 -0.02 2.03 9.38
N ARG A 37 0.65 1.07 8.73
CA ARG A 37 1.72 0.27 9.36
C ARG A 37 3.09 0.94 9.30
N ASN A 38 3.25 1.91 8.40
CA ASN A 38 4.46 2.70 8.23
C ASN A 38 4.09 4.09 7.71
N ASP A 39 5.09 4.98 7.64
CA ASP A 39 4.98 6.24 6.92
C ASP A 39 5.25 6.06 5.43
N ILE A 40 5.00 7.11 4.65
CA ILE A 40 5.26 7.10 3.20
C ILE A 40 6.76 6.87 2.96
N VAL A 41 7.07 5.83 2.19
CA VAL A 41 8.41 5.52 1.72
C VAL A 41 8.54 5.99 0.28
N THR A 42 9.58 6.76 -0.03
CA THR A 42 9.90 7.20 -1.39
C THR A 42 11.08 6.41 -1.91
N GLY A 43 10.95 5.86 -3.12
CA GLY A 43 12.01 5.15 -3.82
C GLY A 43 12.02 5.50 -5.31
N VAL A 44 12.91 4.83 -6.06
CA VAL A 44 13.12 5.09 -7.49
C VAL A 44 11.83 4.90 -8.31
N GLY A 45 11.03 3.90 -7.97
CA GLY A 45 9.79 3.60 -8.68
C GLY A 45 8.62 4.52 -8.32
N GLY A 46 8.69 5.24 -7.20
CA GLY A 46 7.59 6.06 -6.71
C GLY A 46 7.46 6.07 -5.20
N LYS A 47 6.28 6.44 -4.71
CA LYS A 47 5.95 6.50 -3.28
C LYS A 47 5.04 5.34 -2.90
N GLN A 48 5.18 4.81 -1.69
CA GLN A 48 4.32 3.75 -1.18
C GLN A 48 4.07 3.83 0.32
N ILE A 49 2.96 3.25 0.77
CA ILE A 49 2.62 3.10 2.19
C ILE A 49 1.72 1.87 2.38
N LEU A 50 1.77 1.24 3.55
CA LEU A 50 0.90 0.12 3.93
C LEU A 50 -0.25 0.61 4.80
N LEU A 51 -1.46 0.52 4.26
CA LEU A 51 -2.74 0.66 4.94
C LEU A 51 -3.10 -0.68 5.60
N GLU A 52 -3.72 -0.62 6.78
CA GLU A 52 -4.39 -1.77 7.39
C GLU A 52 -5.90 -1.65 7.22
N ASP A 53 -6.51 -2.65 6.57
CA ASP A 53 -7.96 -2.72 6.44
C ASP A 53 -8.64 -3.13 7.77
N PRO A 54 -9.98 -3.03 7.89
CA PRO A 54 -10.69 -3.42 9.11
C PRO A 54 -10.53 -4.89 9.52
N SER A 55 -10.13 -5.77 8.60
CA SER A 55 -9.87 -7.18 8.86
C SER A 55 -8.41 -7.45 9.26
N GLY A 56 -7.55 -6.42 9.28
CA GLY A 56 -6.13 -6.53 9.60
C GLY A 56 -5.25 -6.91 8.41
N ASN A 57 -5.77 -6.89 7.18
CA ASN A 57 -4.97 -7.19 5.99
C ASN A 57 -4.14 -5.97 5.56
N PRO A 58 -2.89 -6.16 5.13
CA PRO A 58 -2.08 -5.09 4.56
C PRO A 58 -2.51 -4.77 3.11
N VAL A 59 -2.80 -3.50 2.84
CA VAL A 59 -3.06 -2.96 1.51
C VAL A 59 -1.95 -1.97 1.17
N GLU A 60 -1.25 -2.19 0.07
CA GLU A 60 -0.24 -1.25 -0.41
C GLU A 60 -0.90 -0.18 -1.27
N LEU A 61 -0.73 1.09 -0.90
CA LEU A 61 -1.05 2.22 -1.78
C LEU A 61 0.26 2.68 -2.41
N PHE A 62 0.26 2.81 -3.74
CA PHE A 62 1.47 3.08 -4.50
C PHE A 62 1.22 4.17 -5.55
N GLU A 63 2.09 5.18 -5.59
CA GLU A 63 2.10 6.24 -6.60
C GLU A 63 3.37 6.10 -7.45
N PRO A 64 3.28 5.58 -8.68
CA PRO A 64 4.42 5.44 -9.57
C PRO A 64 4.89 6.79 -10.08
N THR A 65 6.21 7.04 -10.00
CA THR A 65 6.84 8.24 -10.58
C THR A 65 7.49 7.97 -11.93
N ILE A 66 7.62 6.71 -12.33
CA ILE A 66 8.14 6.28 -13.64
C ILE A 66 7.15 5.34 -14.35
N PRO A 67 7.08 5.34 -15.69
CA PRO A 67 6.17 4.49 -16.44
C PRO A 67 6.32 2.99 -16.14
N GLU A 68 7.56 2.50 -15.99
CA GLU A 68 7.89 1.09 -15.79
C GLU A 68 7.40 0.54 -14.46
N ALA A 69 7.14 1.42 -13.49
CA ALA A 69 6.67 1.04 -12.16
C ALA A 69 5.15 0.96 -12.07
N ARG A 70 4.40 1.48 -13.06
CA ARG A 70 2.94 1.42 -13.06
C ARG A 70 2.47 -0.03 -12.98
N LEU A 71 1.47 -0.28 -12.14
CA LEU A 71 0.76 -1.55 -12.14
C LEU A 71 0.06 -1.65 -13.50
N GLY A 72 0.60 -2.50 -14.38
CA GLY A 72 0.15 -2.58 -15.76
C GLY A 72 -1.37 -2.67 -15.84
N HIS A 73 -1.99 -1.77 -16.60
CA HIS A 73 -3.24 -2.12 -17.26
C HIS A 73 -2.90 -3.36 -18.10
N GLY A 74 -3.40 -4.54 -17.72
CA GLY A 74 -3.25 -5.73 -18.54
C GLY A 74 -3.59 -5.34 -19.97
N ASP A 75 -2.59 -5.46 -20.84
CA ASP A 75 -2.72 -5.21 -22.27
C ASP A 75 -3.95 -6.00 -22.74
N ARG A 76 -4.98 -5.28 -23.16
CA ARG A 76 -6.18 -5.84 -23.79
C ARG A 76 -6.15 -5.48 -25.25
#